data_AF-A0A951AM03-F1
#
_entry.id   AF-A0A951AM03-F1
#
_cell.length_a   1.000
_cell.length_b   1.000
_cell.length_c   1.000
_cell.angle_alpha   90.00
_cell.angle_beta   90.00
_cell.angle_gamma   90.00
#
_symmetry.space_group_name_H-M   'P 1'
#
loop_
_entity.id
_entity.type
_entity.pdbx_description
1 polymer ?
#
loop_
_entity_poly.entity_id
_entity_poly.type
_entity_poly.pdbx_seq_one_letter_code
_entity_poly.pdbx_strand_id
1 'polypeptide(L)'
;MTELSFTCLDVQPERYAAAPTLLFRLKISAATEDKVRAIALRCQIRVEPGRRGYKEQEGERLLELFGGRERWGDSLKPFQFANTSTTVPSFTGSTEVNISVPCSYDMEVTTGRYFHALEDGEVPFILLFSGTIFGDGKDGMWIEQVPWHCECRYRMPVERWREMMDIHFPNSGWLRLRRDTINALAEFRAARAIPTWDDAVIAVLEAARERTAEGKS
;
A
#
# COMPACT_ATOMS: atom_id res chain seq x y z
N MET A 1 23.30 11.38 21.61
CA MET A 1 22.14 11.21 20.73
C MET A 1 22.63 11.22 19.31
N THR A 2 22.62 10.05 18.69
CA THR A 2 22.99 9.82 17.30
C THR A 2 21.97 10.48 16.41
N GLU A 3 22.40 11.48 15.64
CA GLU A 3 21.53 12.12 14.67
C GLU A 3 21.40 11.21 13.45
N LEU A 4 20.24 10.53 13.36
CA LEU A 4 19.87 9.69 12.22
C LEU A 4 19.02 10.48 11.23
N SER A 5 19.37 10.36 9.95
CA SER A 5 18.54 10.83 8.85
C SER A 5 18.11 9.66 7.96
N PHE A 6 16.87 9.76 7.48
CA PHE A 6 16.22 8.73 6.69
C PHE A 6 15.78 9.33 5.35
N THR A 7 16.01 8.60 4.26
CA THR A 7 15.56 9.03 2.92
C THR A 7 15.05 7.81 2.18
N CYS A 8 13.78 7.80 1.83
CA CYS A 8 13.26 6.80 0.90
C CYS A 8 13.74 7.17 -0.51
N LEU A 9 14.57 6.30 -1.08
CA LEU A 9 15.22 6.52 -2.37
C LEU A 9 14.33 6.07 -3.53
N ASP A 10 13.58 4.98 -3.33
CA ASP A 10 12.72 4.40 -4.35
C ASP A 10 11.67 3.47 -3.73
N VAL A 11 10.59 3.21 -4.47
CA VAL A 11 9.58 2.18 -4.17
C VAL A 11 9.30 1.38 -5.44
N GLN A 12 9.52 0.06 -5.35
CA GLN A 12 9.40 -0.85 -6.50
C GLN A 12 8.57 -2.09 -6.14
N PRO A 13 7.88 -2.70 -7.10
CA PRO A 13 7.28 -4.03 -6.92
C PRO A 13 8.34 -5.10 -6.66
N GLU A 14 8.10 -5.97 -5.69
CA GLU A 14 8.88 -7.19 -5.50
C GLU A 14 8.43 -8.26 -6.51
N ARG A 15 9.15 -8.37 -7.63
CA ARG A 15 8.73 -9.18 -8.79
C ARG A 15 8.55 -10.68 -8.50
N TYR A 16 9.30 -11.21 -7.55
CA TYR A 16 9.32 -12.65 -7.23
C TYR A 16 8.67 -12.95 -5.87
N ALA A 17 7.89 -12.02 -5.33
CA ALA A 17 7.11 -12.27 -4.13
C ALA A 17 5.94 -13.22 -4.44
N ALA A 18 5.54 -14.03 -3.45
CA ALA A 18 4.39 -14.92 -3.58
C ALA A 18 3.04 -14.17 -3.56
N ALA A 19 3.05 -12.90 -3.18
CA ALA A 19 1.89 -12.02 -3.07
C ALA A 19 2.33 -10.57 -3.32
N PRO A 20 1.40 -9.66 -3.73
CA PRO A 20 1.71 -8.27 -4.01
C PRO A 20 2.52 -7.64 -2.88
N THR A 21 3.72 -7.17 -3.19
CA THR A 21 4.65 -6.64 -2.20
C THR A 21 5.41 -5.46 -2.79
N LEU A 22 5.51 -4.37 -2.03
CA LEU A 22 6.33 -3.20 -2.37
C LEU A 22 7.62 -3.21 -1.56
N LEU A 23 8.73 -2.90 -2.22
CA LEU A 23 10.04 -2.68 -1.60
C LEU A 23 10.31 -1.18 -1.50
N PHE A 24 10.33 -0.66 -0.29
CA PHE A 24 10.78 0.71 -0.01
C PHE A 24 12.27 0.69 0.24
N ARG A 25 13.05 1.24 -0.68
CA ARG A 25 14.51 1.36 -0.53
C ARG A 25 14.83 2.58 0.31
N LEU A 26 15.45 2.38 1.45
CA LEU A 26 15.69 3.39 2.47
C LEU A 26 17.19 3.61 2.64
N LYS A 27 17.65 4.84 2.46
CA LYS A 27 18.96 5.29 2.92
C LYS A 27 18.86 5.75 4.37
N ILE A 28 19.76 5.24 5.19
CA ILE A 28 19.91 5.62 6.59
C ILE A 28 21.31 6.20 6.75
N SER A 29 21.42 7.42 7.27
CA SER A 29 22.71 8.05 7.56
C SER A 29 22.78 8.43 9.03
N ALA A 30 23.96 8.26 9.63
CA ALA A 30 24.22 8.57 11.02
C ALA A 30 25.34 9.61 11.09
N ALA A 31 25.07 10.76 11.71
CA ALA A 31 26.09 11.79 11.94
C ALA A 31 26.91 11.45 13.19
N THR A 32 27.65 10.34 13.13
CA THR A 32 28.57 9.89 14.17
C THR A 32 29.78 9.20 13.52
N GLU A 33 30.94 9.32 14.17
CA GLU A 33 32.15 8.57 13.79
C GLU A 33 32.10 7.13 14.31
N ASP A 34 31.27 6.88 15.34
CA ASP A 34 31.10 5.57 15.94
C ASP A 34 30.35 4.62 14.99
N LYS A 35 30.72 3.34 15.05
CA LYS A 35 30.05 2.31 14.26
C LYS A 35 28.65 2.04 14.81
N VAL A 36 27.64 2.15 13.96
CA VAL A 36 26.31 1.60 14.25
C VAL A 36 26.40 0.10 14.03
N ARG A 37 26.15 -0.68 15.07
CA ARG A 37 26.24 -2.14 15.04
C ARG A 37 24.97 -2.77 14.47
N ALA A 38 23.82 -2.26 14.87
CA ALA A 38 22.53 -2.65 14.32
C ALA A 38 21.46 -1.62 14.66
N ILE A 39 20.36 -1.60 13.91
CA ILE A 39 19.14 -0.89 14.30
C ILE A 39 17.97 -1.88 14.23
N ALA A 40 17.28 -2.07 15.34
CA ALA A 40 15.97 -2.72 15.33
C ALA A 40 14.93 -1.65 14.94
N LEU A 41 14.67 -1.52 13.64
CA LEU A 41 13.87 -0.43 13.07
C LEU A 41 12.42 -0.86 12.87
N ARG A 42 11.50 -0.03 13.35
CA ARG A 42 10.07 -0.09 13.01
C ARG A 42 9.75 1.06 12.08
N CYS A 43 8.99 0.77 11.04
CA CYS A 43 8.55 1.74 10.04
C CYS A 43 7.02 1.71 9.93
N GLN A 44 6.39 2.80 10.34
CA GLN A 44 4.97 3.02 10.11
C GLN A 44 4.82 3.85 8.82
N ILE A 45 4.05 3.34 7.87
CA ILE A 45 3.81 3.99 6.57
C ILE A 45 2.36 4.45 6.53
N ARG A 46 2.14 5.72 6.21
CA ARG A 46 0.80 6.31 6.02
C ARG A 46 0.72 6.98 4.65
N VAL A 47 -0.46 6.97 4.07
CA VAL A 47 -0.78 7.78 2.89
C VAL A 47 -1.27 9.14 3.38
N GLU A 48 -0.79 10.24 2.78
CA GLU A 48 -1.24 11.61 3.05
C GLU A 48 -2.09 12.15 1.88
N PRO A 49 -3.36 11.72 1.71
CA PRO A 49 -4.12 11.98 0.49
C PRO A 49 -4.29 13.49 0.19
N GLY A 50 -4.36 14.34 1.22
CA GLY A 50 -4.38 15.80 1.07
C GLY A 50 -3.11 16.43 0.46
N ARG A 51 -2.04 15.66 0.22
CA ARG A 51 -0.78 16.14 -0.37
C ARG A 51 -0.66 15.88 -1.89
N ARG A 52 -1.74 15.44 -2.55
CA ARG A 52 -1.83 15.38 -4.01
C ARG A 52 -3.06 16.11 -4.53
N GLY A 53 -3.00 16.52 -5.80
CA GLY A 53 -4.19 16.91 -6.54
C GLY A 53 -4.97 15.69 -7.03
N TYR A 54 -6.25 15.88 -7.29
CA TYR A 54 -7.12 14.84 -7.84
C TYR A 54 -7.87 15.37 -9.07
N LYS A 55 -7.95 14.55 -10.11
CA LYS A 55 -8.80 14.83 -11.28
C LYS A 55 -10.28 14.70 -10.91
N GLU A 56 -11.14 15.23 -11.76
CA GLU A 56 -12.59 15.18 -11.55
C GLU A 56 -13.10 13.74 -11.42
N GLN A 57 -12.71 12.87 -12.35
CA GLN A 57 -13.07 11.44 -12.38
C GLN A 57 -12.54 10.67 -11.16
N GLU A 58 -11.33 10.98 -10.69
CA GLU A 58 -10.79 10.41 -9.45
C GLU A 58 -11.62 10.87 -8.24
N GLY A 59 -12.09 12.13 -8.25
CA GLY A 59 -12.95 12.68 -7.20
C GLY A 59 -14.28 11.94 -7.06
N GLU A 60 -14.90 11.56 -8.17
CA GLU A 60 -16.13 10.76 -8.18
C GLU A 60 -15.91 9.37 -7.56
N ARG A 61 -14.80 8.71 -7.89
CA ARG A 61 -14.44 7.39 -7.34
C ARG A 61 -14.07 7.44 -5.85
N LEU A 62 -13.62 8.59 -5.37
CA LEU A 62 -13.26 8.84 -3.98
C LEU A 62 -14.43 9.28 -3.10
N LEU A 63 -15.63 9.46 -3.67
CA LEU A 63 -16.81 9.95 -2.96
C LEU A 63 -17.15 9.09 -1.72
N GLU A 64 -17.08 7.76 -1.84
CA GLU A 64 -17.37 6.85 -0.72
C GLU A 64 -16.30 6.90 0.38
N LEU A 65 -15.07 7.31 0.05
CA LEU A 65 -13.97 7.38 1.00
C LEU A 65 -13.90 8.72 1.73
N PHE A 66 -14.04 9.82 0.99
CA PHE A 66 -13.78 11.17 1.51
C PHE A 66 -14.99 12.09 1.41
N GLY A 67 -16.09 11.65 0.81
CA GLY A 67 -17.23 12.50 0.53
C GLY A 67 -16.99 13.47 -0.63
N GLY A 68 -17.94 14.40 -0.80
CA GLY A 68 -17.84 15.43 -1.84
C GLY A 68 -16.65 16.36 -1.60
N ARG A 69 -16.19 17.02 -2.66
CA ARG A 69 -15.00 17.88 -2.65
C ARG A 69 -15.09 19.02 -1.64
N GLU A 70 -16.30 19.49 -1.34
CA GLU A 70 -16.57 20.49 -0.30
C GLU A 70 -16.15 20.04 1.11
N ARG A 71 -16.06 18.72 1.36
CA ARG A 71 -15.64 18.16 2.65
C ARG A 71 -14.15 17.80 2.73
N TRP A 72 -13.41 17.93 1.63
CA TRP A 72 -12.04 17.40 1.54
C TRP A 72 -11.04 18.08 2.48
N GLY A 73 -11.28 19.33 2.87
CA GLY A 73 -10.47 20.01 3.90
C GLY A 73 -10.45 19.22 5.22
N ASP A 74 -11.55 18.55 5.56
CA ASP A 74 -11.70 17.78 6.79
C ASP A 74 -11.48 16.28 6.59
N SER A 75 -11.90 15.71 5.45
CA SER A 75 -11.93 14.27 5.24
C SER A 75 -10.64 13.65 4.70
N LEU A 76 -9.76 14.42 4.04
CA LEU A 76 -8.47 13.93 3.50
C LEU A 76 -7.42 13.75 4.61
N LYS A 77 -7.75 12.99 5.66
CA LYS A 77 -6.85 12.68 6.76
C LYS A 77 -5.86 11.58 6.36
N PRO A 78 -4.60 11.65 6.81
CA PRO A 78 -3.66 10.57 6.57
C PRO A 78 -4.13 9.25 7.20
N PHE A 79 -4.06 8.15 6.46
CA PHE A 79 -4.50 6.84 6.93
C PHE A 79 -3.36 5.82 6.88
N GLN A 80 -3.47 4.80 7.72
CA GLN A 80 -2.45 3.77 7.87
C GLN A 80 -2.38 2.91 6.60
N PHE A 81 -1.18 2.78 6.03
CA PHE A 81 -0.92 1.88 4.91
C PHE A 81 -0.33 0.56 5.42
N ALA A 82 0.78 0.64 6.16
CA ALA A 82 1.49 -0.54 6.66
C ALA A 82 2.29 -0.23 7.93
N ASN A 83 2.57 -1.28 8.70
CA ASN A 83 3.52 -1.24 9.81
C ASN A 83 4.45 -2.43 9.66
N THR A 84 5.75 -2.17 9.57
CA THR A 84 6.78 -3.19 9.34
C THR A 84 7.95 -3.00 10.29
N SER A 85 8.70 -4.07 10.49
CA SER A 85 9.94 -4.04 11.25
C SER A 85 11.05 -4.69 10.44
N THR A 86 12.24 -4.08 10.47
CA THR A 86 13.43 -4.62 9.82
C THR A 86 14.65 -4.43 10.72
N THR A 87 15.61 -5.33 10.62
CA THR A 87 16.91 -5.18 11.29
C THR A 87 17.89 -4.56 10.30
N VAL A 88 18.36 -3.36 10.60
CA VAL A 88 19.41 -2.70 9.82
C VAL A 88 20.76 -3.28 10.25
N PRO A 89 21.56 -3.81 9.32
CA PRO A 89 22.89 -4.36 9.63
C PRO A 89 23.86 -3.25 10.01
N SER A 90 25.06 -3.63 10.48
CA SER A 90 26.08 -2.67 10.90
C SER A 90 26.54 -1.76 9.77
N PHE A 91 26.78 -0.49 10.05
CA PHE A 91 27.32 0.48 9.10
C PHE A 91 28.06 1.63 9.80
N THR A 92 28.84 2.37 9.02
CA THR A 92 29.49 3.62 9.41
C THR A 92 29.12 4.68 8.38
N GLY A 93 28.71 5.87 8.82
CA GLY A 93 28.26 6.95 7.94
C GLY A 93 26.87 6.72 7.35
N SER A 94 26.70 5.76 6.42
CA SER A 94 25.39 5.46 5.83
C SER A 94 25.24 4.02 5.34
N THR A 95 24.01 3.57 5.20
CA THR A 95 23.64 2.28 4.59
C THR A 95 22.33 2.38 3.81
N GLU A 96 22.06 1.41 2.96
CA GLU A 96 20.79 1.23 2.27
C GLU A 96 20.16 -0.11 2.66
N VAL A 97 18.86 -0.09 2.96
CA VAL A 97 18.08 -1.29 3.29
C VAL A 97 16.75 -1.27 2.56
N ASN A 98 16.22 -2.45 2.25
CA ASN A 98 14.87 -2.58 1.72
C ASN A 98 13.90 -2.89 2.86
N ILE A 99 12.77 -2.17 2.88
CA ILE A 99 11.62 -2.49 3.72
C ILE A 99 10.58 -3.14 2.82
N SER A 100 10.35 -4.44 3.04
CA SER A 100 9.30 -5.21 2.35
C SER A 100 7.95 -4.94 2.99
N VAL A 101 6.97 -4.57 2.16
CA VAL A 101 5.62 -4.18 2.56
C VAL A 101 4.62 -5.05 1.79
N PRO A 102 4.13 -6.14 2.39
CA PRO A 102 3.06 -6.93 1.81
C PRO A 102 1.80 -6.09 1.63
N CYS A 103 1.23 -6.15 0.45
CA CYS A 103 0.05 -5.41 0.04
C CYS A 103 -1.13 -6.37 -0.21
N SER A 104 -2.33 -5.90 0.11
CA SER A 104 -3.57 -6.62 -0.21
C SER A 104 -4.22 -6.01 -1.45
N TYR A 105 -4.82 -6.86 -2.28
CA TYR A 105 -5.72 -6.40 -3.35
C TYR A 105 -7.14 -6.09 -2.84
N ASP A 106 -7.44 -6.29 -1.55
CA ASP A 106 -8.81 -6.10 -1.05
C ASP A 106 -9.32 -4.67 -1.30
N MET A 107 -10.18 -4.56 -2.31
CA MET A 107 -10.79 -3.32 -2.78
C MET A 107 -11.88 -2.80 -1.83
N GLU A 108 -12.24 -3.51 -0.75
CA GLU A 108 -13.15 -2.99 0.28
C GLU A 108 -12.42 -2.29 1.43
N VAL A 109 -11.10 -2.49 1.55
CA VAL A 109 -10.27 -1.77 2.51
C VAL A 109 -9.98 -0.36 1.98
N THR A 110 -9.94 0.64 2.85
CA THR A 110 -9.68 2.06 2.52
C THR A 110 -8.53 2.24 1.53
N THR A 111 -7.43 1.51 1.76
CA THR A 111 -6.26 1.48 0.89
C THR A 111 -6.59 1.00 -0.52
N GLY A 112 -7.23 -0.17 -0.66
CA GLY A 112 -7.57 -0.74 -1.96
C GLY A 112 -8.50 0.16 -2.78
N ARG A 113 -9.56 0.71 -2.16
CA ARG A 113 -10.44 1.70 -2.80
C ARG A 113 -9.68 2.94 -3.22
N TYR A 114 -8.79 3.43 -2.36
CA TYR A 114 -8.01 4.62 -2.63
C TYR A 114 -7.14 4.44 -3.86
N PHE A 115 -6.31 3.39 -3.90
CA PHE A 115 -5.43 3.13 -5.04
C PHE A 115 -6.20 2.83 -6.32
N HIS A 116 -7.32 2.11 -6.24
CA HIS A 116 -8.19 1.84 -7.41
C HIS A 116 -8.82 3.11 -7.98
N ALA A 117 -9.11 4.11 -7.14
CA ALA A 117 -9.68 5.37 -7.59
C ALA A 117 -8.68 6.23 -8.38
N LEU A 118 -7.37 6.02 -8.22
CA LEU A 118 -6.33 6.81 -8.87
C LEU A 118 -6.07 6.33 -10.29
N GLU A 119 -5.95 7.27 -11.22
CA GLU A 119 -5.57 6.96 -12.61
C GLU A 119 -4.07 7.10 -12.83
N ASP A 120 -3.51 8.22 -12.35
CA ASP A 120 -2.13 8.61 -12.55
C ASP A 120 -1.59 9.49 -11.40
N GLY A 121 -0.44 10.12 -11.65
CA GLY A 121 0.25 10.95 -10.69
C GLY A 121 0.91 10.11 -9.60
N GLU A 122 0.94 10.65 -8.38
CA GLU A 122 1.72 10.05 -7.30
C GLU A 122 0.92 9.89 -6.02
N VAL A 123 1.26 8.86 -5.26
CA VAL A 123 0.74 8.58 -3.93
C VAL A 123 1.72 9.14 -2.89
N PRO A 124 1.33 10.18 -2.14
CA PRO A 124 2.18 10.75 -1.10
C PRO A 124 2.19 9.84 0.13
N PHE A 125 3.35 9.30 0.44
CA PHE A 125 3.62 8.56 1.66
C PHE A 125 4.41 9.38 2.66
N ILE A 126 4.14 9.13 3.93
CA ILE A 126 4.99 9.48 5.05
C ILE A 126 5.41 8.19 5.77
N LEU A 127 6.71 8.04 5.98
CA LEU A 127 7.33 6.95 6.72
C LEU A 127 7.78 7.53 8.06
N LEU A 128 7.29 6.94 9.15
CA LEU A 128 7.58 7.33 10.52
C LEU A 128 8.43 6.23 11.16
N PHE A 129 9.59 6.61 11.69
CA PHE A 129 10.57 5.66 12.19
C PHE A 129 10.58 5.63 13.71
N SER A 130 10.73 4.44 14.28
CA SER A 130 10.97 4.23 15.70
C SER A 130 11.82 2.98 15.89
N GLY A 131 12.43 2.80 17.06
CA GLY A 131 13.23 1.61 17.32
C GLY A 131 14.43 1.85 18.20
N THR A 132 15.33 0.89 18.20
CA THR A 132 16.54 0.88 19.05
C THR A 132 17.78 0.83 18.20
N ILE A 133 18.72 1.72 18.49
CA ILE A 133 20.05 1.81 17.89
C ILE A 133 21.04 1.15 18.83
N PHE A 134 21.86 0.25 18.29
CA PHE A 134 22.97 -0.38 19.00
C PHE A 134 24.25 0.10 18.32
N GLY A 135 25.15 0.72 19.06
CA GLY A 135 26.43 1.17 18.52
C GLY A 135 27.61 0.80 19.40
N ASP A 136 28.79 0.83 18.81
CA ASP A 136 30.05 0.61 19.50
C ASP A 136 30.67 1.98 19.80
N GLY A 137 30.90 2.31 21.07
CA GLY A 137 31.60 3.52 21.51
C GLY A 137 32.95 3.19 22.13
N LYS A 138 33.70 4.23 22.51
CA LYS A 138 35.07 4.09 23.05
C LYS A 138 35.17 3.19 24.28
N ASP A 139 34.15 3.19 25.14
CA ASP A 139 34.12 2.44 26.41
C ASP A 139 33.21 1.19 26.39
N GLY A 140 32.69 0.81 25.21
CA GLY A 140 31.81 -0.34 25.04
C GLY A 140 30.56 -0.04 24.22
N MET A 141 29.57 -0.93 24.28
CA MET A 141 28.32 -0.77 23.55
C MET A 141 27.46 0.34 24.17
N TRP A 142 26.88 1.18 23.32
CA TRP A 142 25.82 2.12 23.70
C TRP A 142 24.49 1.74 23.04
N ILE A 143 23.41 2.16 23.69
CA ILE A 143 22.03 1.91 23.24
C ILE A 143 21.28 3.22 23.29
N GLU A 144 20.65 3.58 22.17
CA GLU A 144 19.79 4.76 22.07
C GLU A 144 18.48 4.41 21.38
N GLN A 145 17.46 5.25 21.54
CA GLN A 145 16.22 5.13 20.77
C GLN A 145 16.33 5.97 19.49
N VAL A 146 15.72 5.49 18.41
CA VAL A 146 15.50 6.31 17.20
C VAL A 146 14.64 7.52 17.62
N PRO A 147 15.10 8.75 17.36
CA PRO A 147 14.33 9.95 17.72
C PRO A 147 12.94 9.95 17.07
N TRP A 148 11.93 10.39 17.84
CA TRP A 148 10.52 10.39 17.40
C TRP A 148 10.24 11.26 16.18
N HIS A 149 11.10 12.25 15.91
CA HIS A 149 10.98 13.16 14.77
C HIS A 149 11.60 12.60 13.48
N CYS A 150 12.22 11.40 13.54
CA CYS A 150 12.75 10.76 12.35
C CYS A 150 11.59 10.30 11.45
N GLU A 151 11.39 11.06 10.38
CA GLU A 151 10.42 10.77 9.33
C GLU A 151 11.02 11.03 7.95
N CYS A 152 10.45 10.42 6.92
CA CYS A 152 10.70 10.83 5.54
C CYS A 152 9.41 10.76 4.72
N ARG A 153 9.34 11.56 3.65
CA ARG A 153 8.24 11.55 2.70
C ARG A 153 8.72 11.01 1.37
N TYR A 154 7.86 10.26 0.71
CA TYR A 154 8.10 9.75 -0.63
C TYR A 154 6.83 9.87 -1.45
N ARG A 155 6.95 10.25 -2.71
CA ARG A 155 5.82 10.26 -3.64
C ARG A 155 6.02 9.11 -4.60
N MET A 156 5.19 8.07 -4.44
CA MET A 156 5.28 6.89 -5.29
C MET A 156 4.43 7.08 -6.53
N PRO A 157 4.95 6.89 -7.76
CA PRO A 157 4.12 6.87 -8.94
C PRO A 157 2.99 5.84 -8.82
N VAL A 158 1.76 6.20 -9.17
CA VAL A 158 0.61 5.26 -9.17
C VAL A 158 0.89 4.06 -10.07
N GLU A 159 1.68 4.25 -11.13
CA GLU A 159 2.16 3.19 -12.02
C GLU A 159 2.87 2.04 -11.29
N ARG A 160 3.60 2.31 -10.19
CA ARG A 160 4.28 1.25 -9.42
C ARG A 160 3.29 0.34 -8.71
N TRP A 161 2.19 0.89 -8.22
CA TRP A 161 1.10 0.10 -7.67
C TRP A 161 0.45 -0.76 -8.77
N ARG A 162 0.17 -0.16 -9.94
CA ARG A 162 -0.41 -0.89 -11.07
C ARG A 162 0.50 -2.00 -11.57
N GLU A 163 1.80 -1.73 -11.75
CA GLU A 163 2.80 -2.74 -12.10
C GLU A 163 2.81 -3.90 -11.10
N MET A 164 2.82 -3.61 -9.79
CA MET A 164 2.75 -4.64 -8.76
C MET A 164 1.48 -5.50 -8.89
N MET A 165 0.35 -4.85 -9.13
CA MET A 165 -0.94 -5.52 -9.26
C MET A 165 -1.05 -6.35 -10.53
N ASP A 166 -0.59 -5.84 -11.66
CA ASP A 166 -0.60 -6.55 -12.95
C ASP A 166 0.34 -7.77 -12.95
N ILE A 167 1.45 -7.74 -12.19
CA ILE A 167 2.33 -8.90 -11.98
C ILE A 167 1.57 -10.06 -11.33
N HIS A 168 0.67 -9.77 -10.39
CA HIS A 168 0.00 -10.78 -9.57
C HIS A 168 -1.42 -11.13 -10.07
N PHE A 169 -2.10 -10.18 -10.71
CA PHE A 169 -3.48 -10.27 -11.18
C PHE A 169 -3.61 -9.68 -12.60
N PRO A 170 -2.94 -10.28 -13.61
CA PRO A 170 -2.96 -9.74 -14.97
C PRO A 170 -4.39 -9.75 -15.52
N ASN A 171 -4.82 -8.61 -16.10
CA ASN A 171 -6.15 -8.43 -16.70
C ASN A 171 -7.33 -8.85 -15.80
N SER A 172 -7.13 -8.86 -14.48
CA SER A 172 -8.11 -9.36 -13.52
C SER A 172 -8.17 -8.45 -12.29
N GLY A 173 -9.30 -8.51 -11.59
CA GLY A 173 -9.50 -7.81 -10.34
C GLY A 173 -9.96 -8.76 -9.25
N TRP A 174 -9.93 -8.28 -8.01
CA TRP A 174 -10.51 -9.01 -6.88
C TRP A 174 -11.90 -8.48 -6.56
N LEU A 175 -12.88 -9.37 -6.49
CA LEU A 175 -14.22 -9.05 -6.02
C LEU A 175 -14.50 -9.84 -4.74
N ARG A 176 -14.66 -9.12 -3.63
CA ARG A 176 -15.12 -9.74 -2.39
C ARG A 176 -16.64 -9.94 -2.47
N LEU A 177 -17.07 -11.16 -2.18
CA LEU A 177 -18.48 -11.53 -2.11
C LEU A 177 -18.78 -12.16 -0.76
N ARG A 178 -20.03 -12.06 -0.32
CA ARG A 178 -20.51 -12.80 0.85
C ARG A 178 -20.50 -14.30 0.54
N ARG A 179 -20.30 -15.12 1.57
CA ARG A 179 -20.14 -16.58 1.41
C ARG A 179 -21.37 -17.26 0.81
N ASP A 180 -22.57 -16.80 1.18
CA ASP A 180 -23.85 -17.22 0.60
C ASP A 180 -23.94 -16.87 -0.90
N THR A 181 -23.48 -15.68 -1.28
CA THR A 181 -23.42 -15.25 -2.70
C THR A 181 -22.45 -16.11 -3.50
N ILE A 182 -21.28 -16.45 -2.93
CA ILE A 182 -20.31 -17.35 -3.57
C ILE A 182 -20.92 -18.74 -3.77
N ASN A 183 -21.60 -19.28 -2.76
CA ASN A 183 -22.25 -20.59 -2.86
C ASN A 183 -23.36 -20.58 -3.93
N ALA A 184 -24.21 -19.55 -3.95
CA ALA A 184 -25.26 -19.41 -4.96
C ALA A 184 -24.67 -19.31 -6.39
N LEU A 185 -23.57 -18.57 -6.56
CA LEU A 185 -22.87 -18.48 -7.84
C LEU A 185 -22.24 -19.83 -8.23
N ALA A 186 -21.72 -20.59 -7.26
CA ALA A 186 -21.17 -21.93 -7.48
C ALA A 186 -22.25 -22.90 -7.97
N GLU A 187 -23.43 -22.90 -7.32
CA GLU A 187 -24.59 -23.70 -7.70
C GLU A 187 -25.09 -23.33 -9.10
N PHE A 188 -25.22 -22.03 -9.39
CA PHE A 188 -25.61 -21.52 -10.71
C PHE A 188 -24.64 -21.98 -11.81
N ARG A 189 -23.33 -21.85 -11.57
CA ARG A 189 -22.28 -22.28 -12.48
C ARG A 189 -22.34 -23.79 -12.74
N ALA A 190 -22.49 -24.58 -11.68
CA ALA A 190 -22.58 -26.05 -11.78
C ALA A 190 -23.82 -26.51 -12.53
N ALA A 191 -24.99 -25.95 -12.22
CA ALA A 191 -26.26 -26.30 -12.86
C ALA A 191 -26.29 -26.02 -14.37
N ARG A 192 -25.47 -25.07 -14.84
CA ARG A 192 -25.39 -24.66 -16.25
C ARG A 192 -24.11 -25.12 -16.95
N ALA A 193 -23.28 -25.93 -16.28
CA ALA A 193 -21.99 -26.40 -16.78
C ALA A 193 -21.08 -25.25 -17.28
N ILE A 194 -21.12 -24.09 -16.62
CA ILE A 194 -20.34 -22.91 -17.02
C ILE A 194 -18.86 -23.12 -16.63
N PRO A 195 -17.91 -22.96 -17.57
CA PRO A 195 -16.54 -23.42 -17.38
C PRO A 195 -15.73 -22.54 -16.43
N THR A 196 -15.98 -21.23 -16.38
CA THR A 196 -15.23 -20.30 -15.52
C THR A 196 -16.13 -19.50 -14.59
N TRP A 197 -15.54 -18.89 -13.56
CA TRP A 197 -16.25 -17.95 -12.69
C TRP A 197 -16.61 -16.65 -13.42
N ASP A 198 -15.76 -16.20 -14.34
CA ASP A 198 -16.00 -14.97 -15.12
C ASP A 198 -17.22 -15.15 -16.03
N ASP A 199 -17.31 -16.28 -16.75
CA ASP A 199 -18.48 -16.63 -17.55
C ASP A 199 -19.76 -16.74 -16.70
N ALA A 200 -19.64 -17.22 -15.46
CA ALA A 200 -20.79 -17.31 -14.56
C ALA A 200 -21.29 -15.91 -14.16
N VAL A 201 -20.38 -14.97 -13.90
CA VAL A 201 -20.71 -13.58 -13.63
C VAL A 201 -21.30 -12.91 -14.88
N ILE A 202 -20.71 -13.10 -16.06
CA ILE A 202 -21.23 -12.59 -17.34
C ILE A 202 -22.67 -13.08 -17.57
N ALA A 203 -22.93 -14.37 -17.42
CA ALA A 203 -24.26 -14.94 -17.60
C ALA A 203 -25.29 -14.38 -16.60
N VAL A 204 -24.90 -14.10 -15.36
CA VAL A 204 -25.76 -13.42 -14.37
C VAL A 204 -26.06 -11.98 -14.80
N LEU A 205 -25.06 -11.25 -15.28
CA LEU A 205 -25.19 -9.86 -15.75
C LEU A 205 -26.08 -9.77 -16.99
N GLU A 206 -25.93 -10.67 -17.95
CA GLU A 206 -26.77 -10.75 -19.15
C GLU A 206 -28.23 -11.02 -18.79
N ALA A 207 -28.49 -12.03 -17.95
CA ALA A 207 -29.85 -12.32 -17.48
C ALA A 207 -30.48 -11.15 -16.70
N ALA A 208 -29.67 -10.35 -15.99
CA ALA A 208 -30.15 -9.15 -15.32
C ALA A 208 -30.49 -8.02 -16.32
N ARG A 209 -29.72 -7.87 -17.41
CA ARG A 209 -29.97 -6.90 -18.48
C ARG A 209 -31.27 -7.22 -19.21
N GLU A 210 -31.52 -8.49 -19.55
CA GLU A 210 -32.74 -8.93 -20.22
C GLU A 210 -34.00 -8.60 -19.41
N ARG A 211 -34.02 -8.92 -18.11
CA ARG A 211 -35.14 -8.58 -17.22
C ARG A 211 -35.40 -7.07 -17.11
N THR A 212 -34.35 -6.26 -17.17
CA THR A 212 -34.47 -4.80 -17.11
C THR A 212 -35.04 -4.22 -18.41
N ALA A 213 -34.79 -4.87 -19.55
CA ALA A 213 -35.35 -4.50 -20.83
C ALA A 213 -36.85 -4.86 -20.93
N GLU A 214 -37.24 -6.03 -20.42
CA GLU A 214 -38.64 -6.48 -20.40
C GLU A 214 -39.51 -5.65 -19.44
N GLY A 215 -38.98 -5.21 -18.30
CA GLY A 215 -39.71 -4.37 -17.33
C GLY A 215 -39.85 -2.89 -17.70
N LYS A 216 -39.25 -2.45 -18.82
CA LYS A 216 -39.42 -1.11 -19.40
C LYS A 216 -40.37 -1.10 -20.60
N SER A 217 -40.89 -2.26 -21.00
CA SER A 217 -41.87 -2.39 -22.08
C SER A 217 -43.31 -2.38 -21.58
#